data_AF-A0A357EBY6-F1
#
_entry.id   AF-A0A357EBY6-F1
#
_cell.length_a   1.000
_cell.length_b   1.000
_cell.length_c   1.000
_cell.angle_alpha   90.00
_cell.angle_beta   90.00
_cell.angle_gamma   90.00
#
_symmetry.space_group_name_H-M   'P 1'
#
loop_
_entity.id
_entity.type
_entity.pdbx_description
1 polymer ?
#
loop_
_entity_poly.entity_id
_entity_poly.type
_entity_poly.pdbx_seq_one_letter_code
_entity_poly.pdbx_strand_id
1 'polypeptide(L)'
;MKEQSWPNLESVVQDIAREGLMNAQKIRAASDLQAAVLIKQIRSRYGSMVFVEIDVLVPLCQACRHSKCRWYETAFPQLPHVFSEDWRQNYLEMGIPKKKVREASKALRNGTWRGPGCYQCGSVIGLNIRGGEGFYLKTISISSFYSLNRGNGRRPPEWMKKIVFDAYEGKCSGCGITMTSNQATYDHIVPVSGGGETHIENLQLMCQRCNNEDKRNLTVEQVKHPPLYFPLLPPSDNLLYLEKQ
;
A
#
# COMPACT_ATOMS: atom_id res chain seq x y z
N MET A 1 24.26 9.80 3.89
CA MET A 1 22.84 9.43 4.07
C MET A 1 22.54 8.29 3.10
N LYS A 2 22.26 7.08 3.60
CA LYS A 2 22.04 5.89 2.75
C LYS A 2 20.77 6.09 1.92
N GLU A 3 20.84 5.79 0.63
CA GLU A 3 19.71 5.80 -0.31
C GLU A 3 18.49 5.10 0.32
N GLN A 4 17.39 5.85 0.43
CA GLN A 4 16.08 5.31 0.81
C GLN A 4 15.64 4.33 -0.29
N SER A 5 15.88 3.04 -0.06
CA SER A 5 15.28 1.96 -0.83
C SER A 5 13.78 1.97 -0.52
N TRP A 6 13.01 2.59 -1.42
CA TRP A 6 11.56 2.55 -1.39
C TRP A 6 11.11 1.11 -1.69
N PRO A 7 10.17 0.55 -0.92
CA PRO A 7 9.58 -0.75 -1.23
C PRO A 7 9.00 -0.71 -2.64
N ASN A 8 9.39 -1.67 -3.48
CA ASN A 8 9.02 -1.67 -4.88
C ASN A 8 7.56 -2.14 -5.07
N LEU A 9 6.61 -1.21 -5.00
CA LEU A 9 5.21 -1.44 -5.39
C LEU A 9 5.07 -1.98 -6.83
N GLU A 10 6.10 -1.76 -7.65
CA GLU A 10 6.20 -2.13 -9.05
C GLU A 10 6.42 -3.64 -9.27
N SER A 11 6.96 -4.41 -8.33
CA SER A 11 7.18 -5.86 -8.56
C SER A 11 5.89 -6.67 -8.58
N VAL A 12 4.87 -6.24 -7.82
CA VAL A 12 3.72 -7.11 -7.57
C VAL A 12 2.72 -7.15 -8.69
N VAL A 13 2.51 -6.05 -9.38
CA VAL A 13 1.65 -6.12 -10.55
C VAL A 13 2.39 -6.76 -11.74
N GLN A 14 3.73 -6.84 -11.73
CA GLN A 14 4.49 -7.64 -12.71
C GLN A 14 4.36 -9.13 -12.45
N ASP A 15 4.44 -9.54 -11.18
CA ASP A 15 4.29 -10.94 -10.79
C ASP A 15 2.86 -11.42 -11.08
N ILE A 16 1.85 -10.56 -10.87
CA ILE A 16 0.45 -10.82 -11.25
C ILE A 16 0.29 -10.94 -12.78
N ALA A 17 1.07 -10.18 -13.56
CA ALA A 17 1.01 -10.16 -15.03
C ALA A 17 1.76 -11.33 -15.70
N ARG A 18 2.92 -11.75 -15.17
CA ARG A 18 3.73 -12.84 -15.76
C ARG A 18 3.07 -14.21 -15.62
N GLU A 19 2.29 -14.42 -14.57
CA GLU A 19 1.69 -15.71 -14.27
C GLU A 19 0.24 -15.80 -14.77
N GLY A 20 0.03 -15.45 -16.05
CA GLY A 20 -1.28 -15.40 -16.74
C GLY A 20 -2.10 -16.70 -16.81
N LEU A 21 -1.90 -17.63 -15.87
CA LEU A 21 -2.61 -18.89 -15.68
C LEU A 21 -2.88 -19.20 -14.19
N MET A 22 -2.83 -18.21 -13.29
CA MET A 22 -3.18 -18.42 -11.88
C MET A 22 -4.60 -17.93 -11.53
N ASN A 23 -5.36 -18.78 -10.84
CA ASN A 23 -6.66 -18.47 -10.25
C ASN A 23 -6.60 -17.16 -9.42
N ALA A 24 -7.65 -16.33 -9.51
CA ALA A 24 -7.84 -15.07 -8.77
C ALA A 24 -7.47 -15.16 -7.27
N GLN A 25 -7.65 -16.33 -6.65
CA GLN A 25 -7.23 -16.59 -5.26
C GLN A 25 -5.73 -16.43 -5.03
N LYS A 26 -4.89 -16.85 -5.98
CA LYS A 26 -3.43 -16.76 -5.85
C LYS A 26 -2.93 -15.33 -6.10
N ILE A 27 -3.51 -14.62 -7.08
CA ILE A 27 -3.29 -13.18 -7.29
C ILE A 27 -3.61 -12.40 -6.01
N ARG A 28 -4.74 -12.74 -5.39
CA ARG A 28 -5.16 -12.12 -4.13
C ARG A 28 -4.17 -12.38 -2.99
N ALA A 29 -3.73 -13.62 -2.83
CA ALA A 29 -2.73 -13.97 -1.82
C ALA A 29 -1.40 -13.22 -2.02
N ALA A 30 -0.94 -13.08 -3.27
CA ALA A 30 0.27 -12.30 -3.58
C ALA A 30 0.12 -10.81 -3.21
N SER A 31 -1.03 -10.21 -3.52
CA SER A 31 -1.37 -8.83 -3.13
C SER A 31 -1.40 -8.64 -1.61
N ASP A 32 -2.08 -9.54 -0.89
CA ASP A 32 -2.15 -9.50 0.57
C ASP A 32 -0.75 -9.68 1.21
N LEU A 33 0.10 -10.55 0.64
CA LEU A 33 1.49 -10.74 1.07
C LEU A 33 2.32 -9.49 0.88
N GLN A 34 2.19 -8.82 -0.26
CA GLN A 34 2.90 -7.57 -0.50
C GLN A 34 2.53 -6.51 0.52
N ALA A 35 1.23 -6.34 0.78
CA ALA A 35 0.75 -5.40 1.77
C ALA A 35 1.36 -5.71 3.14
N ALA A 36 1.34 -6.98 3.56
CA ALA A 36 1.91 -7.42 4.82
C ALA A 36 3.43 -7.11 4.92
N VAL A 37 4.19 -7.37 3.85
CA VAL A 37 5.63 -7.06 3.78
C VAL A 37 5.88 -5.55 3.88
N LEU A 38 5.12 -4.75 3.13
CA LEU A 38 5.22 -3.30 3.13
C LEU A 38 4.90 -2.70 4.52
N ILE A 39 3.79 -3.15 5.12
CA ILE A 39 3.38 -2.74 6.47
C ILE A 39 4.48 -3.08 7.48
N LYS A 40 5.01 -4.31 7.45
CA LYS A 40 6.13 -4.74 8.32
C LYS A 40 7.36 -3.83 8.15
N GLN A 41 7.75 -3.52 6.91
CA GLN A 41 8.91 -2.69 6.61
C GLN A 41 8.76 -1.23 7.07
N ILE A 42 7.55 -0.68 7.00
CA ILE A 42 7.25 0.66 7.50
C ILE A 42 7.26 0.63 9.03
N ARG A 43 6.61 -0.35 9.63
CA ARG A 43 6.46 -0.46 11.08
C ARG A 43 7.78 -0.66 11.80
N SER A 44 8.72 -1.42 11.22
CA SER A 44 10.06 -1.60 11.79
C SER A 44 10.86 -0.32 11.98
N ARG A 45 10.44 0.80 11.36
CA ARG A 45 11.03 2.14 11.54
C ARG A 45 10.52 2.87 12.79
N TYR A 46 9.33 2.53 13.28
CA TYR A 46 8.73 3.12 14.47
C TYR A 46 8.91 2.25 15.71
N GLY A 47 8.87 0.92 15.53
CA GLY A 47 8.98 -0.04 16.61
C GLY A 47 8.08 -1.25 16.37
N SER A 48 8.45 -2.40 16.92
CA SER A 48 7.70 -3.65 16.73
C SER A 48 6.27 -3.60 17.31
N MET A 49 6.05 -2.78 18.35
CA MET A 49 4.80 -2.66 19.11
C MET A 49 4.00 -1.36 18.85
N VAL A 50 4.30 -0.65 17.77
CA VAL A 50 3.59 0.58 17.38
C VAL A 50 2.59 0.25 16.28
N PHE A 51 1.32 0.63 16.45
CA PHE A 51 0.38 0.58 15.34
C PHE A 51 0.63 1.77 14.43
N VAL A 52 0.81 1.53 13.14
CA VAL A 52 1.14 2.59 12.18
C VAL A 52 0.01 2.70 11.17
N GLU A 53 -0.71 3.82 11.19
CA GLU A 53 -1.68 4.17 10.16
C GLU A 53 -0.93 4.52 8.87
N ILE A 54 -1.25 3.81 7.79
CA ILE A 54 -0.60 3.99 6.48
C ILE A 54 -1.65 4.39 5.45
N ASP A 55 -1.51 5.60 4.96
CA ASP A 55 -2.31 6.14 3.88
C ASP A 55 -1.57 6.05 2.54
N VAL A 56 -2.33 5.96 1.45
CA VAL A 56 -1.85 5.96 0.06
C VAL A 56 -2.52 7.11 -0.68
N LEU A 57 -1.73 7.94 -1.36
CA LEU A 57 -2.22 8.94 -2.30
C LEU A 57 -2.47 8.28 -3.64
N VAL A 58 -3.69 8.39 -4.15
CA VAL A 58 -4.10 7.83 -5.44
C VAL A 58 -4.63 8.92 -6.39
N PRO A 59 -4.44 8.79 -7.71
CA PRO A 59 -4.86 9.78 -8.68
C PRO A 59 -6.37 9.71 -8.96
N LEU A 60 -6.99 10.86 -9.19
CA LEU A 60 -8.37 11.03 -9.64
C LEU A 60 -8.40 12.00 -10.81
N CYS A 61 -9.10 11.62 -11.88
CA CYS A 61 -9.36 12.54 -12.99
C CYS A 61 -10.31 13.65 -12.57
N GLN A 62 -10.32 14.75 -13.33
CA GLN A 62 -11.17 15.90 -13.06
C GLN A 62 -12.65 15.54 -12.96
N ALA A 63 -13.15 14.72 -13.89
CA ALA A 63 -14.54 14.26 -13.86
C ALA A 63 -14.87 13.53 -12.55
N CYS A 64 -13.99 12.64 -12.08
CA CYS A 64 -14.20 11.90 -10.83
C CYS A 64 -14.01 12.75 -9.57
N ARG A 65 -13.17 13.79 -9.61
CA ARG A 65 -13.13 14.80 -8.54
C ARG A 65 -14.50 15.48 -8.44
N HIS A 66 -14.99 16.06 -9.54
CA HIS A 66 -16.24 16.83 -9.52
C HIS A 66 -17.51 15.98 -9.32
N SER A 67 -17.54 14.74 -9.80
CA SER A 67 -18.69 13.86 -9.55
C SER A 67 -18.84 13.50 -8.06
N LYS A 68 -17.73 13.45 -7.31
CA LYS A 68 -17.76 13.32 -5.84
C LYS A 68 -17.97 14.66 -5.11
N CYS A 69 -17.75 15.81 -5.78
CA CYS A 69 -17.94 17.14 -5.19
C CYS A 69 -19.40 17.54 -4.96
N ARG A 70 -20.41 16.90 -5.58
CA ARG A 70 -21.81 17.27 -5.26
C ARG A 70 -22.22 17.05 -3.79
N TRP A 71 -21.41 16.34 -2.99
CA TRP A 71 -21.79 15.98 -1.61
C TRP A 71 -20.69 16.14 -0.54
N TYR A 72 -19.42 16.44 -0.89
CA TYR A 72 -18.28 16.32 0.05
C TYR A 72 -17.12 17.31 -0.22
N GLU A 73 -17.38 18.58 -0.55
CA GLU A 73 -16.31 19.58 -0.73
C GLU A 73 -15.45 19.83 0.52
N THR A 74 -15.96 19.53 1.72
CA THR A 74 -15.23 19.68 3.00
C THR A 74 -14.28 18.53 3.34
N ALA A 75 -14.37 17.38 2.66
CA ALA A 75 -13.61 16.17 3.04
C ALA A 75 -12.39 15.86 2.18
N PHE A 76 -12.18 16.60 1.08
CA PHE A 76 -10.91 16.51 0.36
C PHE A 76 -9.94 17.49 1.01
N PRO A 77 -8.89 17.03 1.74
CA PRO A 77 -7.79 17.91 2.07
C PRO A 77 -7.32 18.59 0.79
N GLN A 78 -6.85 19.83 0.89
CA GLN A 78 -6.26 20.60 -0.22
C GLN A 78 -4.97 19.90 -0.68
N LEU A 79 -5.12 18.75 -1.34
CA LEU A 79 -4.05 17.94 -1.84
C LEU A 79 -3.47 18.63 -3.07
N PRO A 80 -2.15 18.56 -3.28
CA PRO A 80 -1.53 19.23 -4.41
C PRO A 80 -2.11 18.70 -5.72
N HIS A 81 -2.43 19.62 -6.62
CA HIS A 81 -2.85 19.31 -7.96
C HIS A 81 -1.61 19.01 -8.83
N VAL A 82 -1.66 17.93 -9.61
CA VAL A 82 -0.62 17.63 -10.59
C VAL A 82 -1.11 18.08 -11.95
N PHE A 83 -0.51 19.14 -12.47
CA PHE A 83 -0.89 19.71 -13.77
C PHE A 83 -0.29 18.90 -14.91
N SER A 84 -1.00 18.82 -16.05
CA SER A 84 -0.56 17.99 -17.18
C SER A 84 0.79 18.45 -17.74
N GLU A 85 1.03 19.76 -17.84
CA GLU A 85 2.28 20.32 -18.39
C GLU A 85 3.44 20.20 -17.39
N ASP A 86 3.17 20.43 -16.11
CA ASP A 86 4.18 20.54 -15.04
C ASP A 86 4.32 19.28 -14.17
N TRP A 87 3.71 18.17 -14.57
CA TRP A 87 3.61 16.96 -13.75
C TRP A 87 4.96 16.47 -13.18
N ARG A 88 6.06 16.64 -13.94
CA ARG A 88 7.41 16.27 -13.49
C ARG A 88 7.81 17.09 -12.28
N GLN A 89 7.60 18.40 -12.35
CA GLN A 89 7.93 19.33 -11.28
C GLN A 89 7.02 19.09 -10.08
N ASN A 90 5.71 18.91 -10.30
CA ASN A 90 4.78 18.59 -9.22
C ASN A 90 5.15 17.27 -8.52
N TYR A 91 5.62 16.25 -9.25
CA TYR A 91 6.09 15.00 -8.63
C TYR A 91 7.33 15.23 -7.75
N LEU A 92 8.25 16.08 -8.18
CA LEU A 92 9.42 16.42 -7.37
C LEU A 92 9.04 17.20 -6.11
N GLU A 93 8.07 18.10 -6.20
CA GLU A 93 7.52 18.85 -5.06
C GLU A 93 6.78 17.94 -4.08
N MET A 94 6.16 16.89 -4.59
CA MET A 94 5.64 15.78 -3.79
C MET A 94 6.76 14.90 -3.22
N GLY A 95 8.05 15.22 -3.35
CA GLY A 95 9.14 14.45 -2.74
C GLY A 95 9.44 13.12 -3.44
N ILE A 96 8.89 12.88 -4.63
CA ILE A 96 9.23 11.69 -5.42
C ILE A 96 10.69 11.79 -5.88
N PRO A 97 11.49 10.70 -5.76
CA PRO A 97 12.88 10.73 -6.20
C PRO A 97 13.04 11.08 -7.68
N LYS A 98 13.99 11.99 -7.98
CA LYS A 98 14.34 12.42 -9.36
C LYS A 98 14.53 11.24 -10.33
N LYS A 99 15.13 10.15 -9.86
CA LYS A 99 15.33 8.92 -10.65
C LYS A 99 14.00 8.33 -11.13
N LYS A 100 13.01 8.18 -10.23
CA LYS A 100 11.68 7.67 -10.54
C LYS A 100 10.91 8.59 -11.50
N VAL A 101 10.99 9.92 -11.31
CA VAL A 101 10.39 10.89 -12.25
C VAL A 101 11.01 10.77 -13.65
N ARG A 102 12.33 10.56 -13.75
CA ARG A 102 13.03 10.33 -15.03
C ARG A 102 12.59 9.04 -15.71
N GLU A 103 12.47 7.94 -14.94
CA GLU A 103 11.97 6.65 -15.43
C GLU A 103 10.55 6.78 -15.98
N ALA A 104 9.62 7.37 -15.20
CA ALA A 104 8.26 7.68 -15.63
C ALA A 104 8.23 8.55 -16.90
N SER A 105 9.08 9.57 -16.97
CA SER A 105 9.14 10.43 -18.16
C SER A 105 9.68 9.70 -19.38
N LYS A 106 10.56 8.71 -19.22
CA LYS A 106 11.04 7.87 -20.34
C LYS A 106 9.94 6.92 -20.80
N ALA A 107 9.23 6.30 -19.86
CA ALA A 107 8.09 5.41 -20.11
C ALA A 107 6.92 6.12 -20.80
N LEU A 108 6.71 7.40 -20.49
CA LEU A 108 5.70 8.21 -21.15
C LEU A 108 6.08 8.53 -22.61
N ARG A 109 7.37 8.84 -22.86
CA ARG A 109 7.87 9.17 -24.21
C ARG A 109 7.90 7.98 -25.16
N ASN A 110 8.27 6.80 -24.67
CA ASN A 110 8.32 5.59 -25.50
C ASN A 110 6.98 4.86 -25.57
N GLY A 111 5.94 5.37 -24.89
CA GLY A 111 4.59 4.82 -24.90
C GLY A 111 4.37 3.57 -24.05
N THR A 112 5.36 3.11 -23.27
CA THR A 112 5.18 1.97 -22.35
C THR A 112 4.32 2.33 -21.14
N TRP A 113 4.10 3.61 -20.90
CA TRP A 113 3.15 4.14 -19.92
C TRP A 113 2.39 5.31 -20.55
N ARG A 114 1.06 5.33 -20.41
CA ARG A 114 0.22 6.40 -21.00
C ARG A 114 -0.17 7.50 -20.01
N GLY A 115 0.31 7.41 -18.77
CA GLY A 115 -0.07 8.29 -17.67
C GLY A 115 -0.80 7.53 -16.55
N PRO A 116 -1.01 8.17 -15.40
CA PRO A 116 -1.68 7.53 -14.26
C PRO A 116 -3.15 7.28 -14.61
N GLY A 117 -3.70 6.13 -14.21
CA GLY A 117 -5.13 5.94 -14.35
C GLY A 117 -5.88 6.35 -13.09
N CYS A 118 -7.05 6.93 -13.27
CA CYS A 118 -7.92 7.35 -12.19
C CYS A 118 -8.32 6.16 -11.31
N TYR A 119 -8.09 6.25 -10.01
CA TYR A 119 -8.45 5.19 -9.05
C TYR A 119 -9.95 4.84 -9.07
N GLN A 120 -10.82 5.80 -9.43
CA GLN A 120 -12.26 5.60 -9.40
C GLN A 120 -12.82 4.96 -10.68
N CYS A 121 -12.43 5.47 -11.85
CA CYS A 121 -13.02 5.04 -13.13
C CYS A 121 -12.06 4.26 -14.02
N GLY A 122 -10.77 4.17 -13.66
CA GLY A 122 -9.74 3.52 -14.48
C GLY A 122 -9.35 4.29 -15.74
N SER A 123 -9.90 5.48 -16.00
CA SER A 123 -9.51 6.26 -17.17
C SER A 123 -8.04 6.68 -17.08
N VAL A 124 -7.28 6.47 -18.14
CA VAL A 124 -5.92 7.00 -18.25
C VAL A 124 -5.95 8.52 -18.27
N ILE A 125 -5.12 9.15 -17.44
CA ILE A 125 -5.00 10.60 -17.34
C ILE A 125 -3.76 11.03 -18.12
N GLY A 126 -3.97 11.83 -19.16
CA GLY A 126 -2.91 12.30 -20.04
C GLY A 126 -1.99 13.33 -19.38
N LEU A 127 -0.69 13.13 -19.56
CA LEU A 127 0.38 14.04 -19.13
C LEU A 127 1.11 14.63 -20.35
N ASN A 128 1.74 15.80 -20.19
CA ASN A 128 2.31 16.63 -21.26
C ASN A 128 1.28 17.12 -22.31
N ILE A 129 0.03 17.36 -21.93
CA ILE A 129 -0.99 17.92 -22.82
C ILE A 129 -1.07 19.41 -22.56
N ARG A 130 -0.80 20.24 -23.59
CA ARG A 130 -0.91 21.69 -23.49
C ARG A 130 -2.37 22.09 -23.24
N GLY A 131 -2.62 22.88 -22.20
CA GLY A 131 -3.96 23.19 -21.69
C GLY A 131 -4.66 22.00 -21.03
N GLY A 132 -3.96 20.88 -20.80
CA GLY A 132 -4.51 19.70 -20.16
C GLY A 132 -4.63 19.87 -18.64
N GLU A 133 -5.75 19.45 -18.08
CA GLU A 133 -6.10 19.70 -16.68
C GLU A 133 -5.24 18.91 -15.68
N GLY A 134 -4.65 17.78 -16.06
CA GLY A 134 -3.85 16.94 -15.15
C GLY A 134 -4.72 16.07 -14.24
N PHE A 135 -4.31 15.85 -13.00
CA PHE A 135 -5.05 15.02 -12.05
C PHE A 135 -4.90 15.41 -10.59
N TYR A 136 -5.88 15.00 -9.81
CA TYR A 136 -6.01 15.28 -8.39
C TYR A 136 -5.60 14.09 -7.56
N LEU A 137 -5.11 14.32 -6.35
CA LEU A 137 -4.80 13.25 -5.42
C LEU A 137 -5.96 13.05 -4.44
N LYS A 138 -6.16 11.80 -4.03
CA LYS A 138 -7.04 11.42 -2.93
C LYS A 138 -6.26 10.53 -1.98
N THR A 139 -6.42 10.75 -0.69
CA THR A 139 -5.92 9.85 0.36
C THR A 139 -6.89 8.69 0.56
N ILE A 140 -6.37 7.46 0.60
CA ILE A 140 -7.09 6.24 1.00
C ILE A 140 -6.22 5.41 1.94
N SER A 141 -6.82 4.57 2.78
CA SER A 141 -6.04 3.63 3.61
C SER A 141 -5.31 2.58 2.76
N ILE A 142 -4.19 2.05 3.26
CA ILE A 142 -3.49 0.93 2.63
C ILE A 142 -4.40 -0.31 2.49
N SER A 143 -5.30 -0.54 3.45
CA SER A 143 -6.35 -1.56 3.35
C SER A 143 -7.22 -1.37 2.12
N SER A 144 -7.71 -0.15 1.86
CA SER A 144 -8.53 0.16 0.70
C SER A 144 -7.74 0.06 -0.61
N PHE A 145 -6.45 0.40 -0.59
CA PHE A 145 -5.59 0.32 -1.77
C PHE A 145 -5.37 -1.15 -2.19
N TYR A 146 -5.04 -2.03 -1.26
CA TYR A 146 -4.85 -3.47 -1.51
C TYR A 146 -6.13 -4.30 -1.41
N SER A 147 -7.28 -3.66 -1.14
CA SER A 147 -8.56 -4.31 -0.88
C SER A 147 -8.51 -5.37 0.23
N LEU A 148 -7.69 -5.17 1.27
CA LEU A 148 -7.40 -6.17 2.31
C LEU A 148 -8.66 -6.65 3.03
N ASN A 149 -8.80 -7.97 3.17
CA ASN A 149 -9.93 -8.59 3.83
C ASN A 149 -9.73 -8.60 5.34
N ARG A 150 -10.81 -8.36 6.07
CA ARG A 150 -10.85 -8.50 7.53
C ARG A 150 -11.25 -9.94 7.90
N GLY A 151 -10.69 -10.44 8.99
CA GLY A 151 -11.10 -11.69 9.62
C GLY A 151 -12.30 -11.46 10.55
N ASN A 152 -13.18 -12.46 10.64
CA ASN A 152 -14.32 -12.42 11.54
C ASN A 152 -13.89 -12.85 12.95
N GLY A 153 -14.04 -11.94 13.92
CA GLY A 153 -13.74 -12.20 15.32
C GLY A 153 -12.25 -12.18 15.68
N ARG A 154 -11.90 -12.71 16.85
CA ARG A 154 -10.54 -12.61 17.43
C ARG A 154 -9.51 -13.52 16.77
N ARG A 155 -9.89 -14.67 16.21
CA ARG A 155 -8.92 -15.64 15.67
C ARG A 155 -8.64 -15.34 14.19
N PRO A 156 -7.39 -15.05 13.80
CA PRO A 156 -7.06 -14.88 12.38
C PRO A 156 -7.38 -16.16 11.60
N PRO A 157 -8.02 -16.05 10.42
CA PRO A 157 -8.24 -17.20 9.54
C PRO A 157 -6.90 -17.72 8.98
N GLU A 158 -6.87 -18.98 8.55
CA GLU A 158 -5.61 -19.66 8.19
C GLU A 158 -4.88 -19.00 7.02
N TRP A 159 -5.62 -18.51 6.01
CA TRP A 159 -5.04 -17.77 4.89
C TRP A 159 -4.28 -16.53 5.38
N MET A 160 -4.83 -15.80 6.38
CA MET A 160 -4.23 -14.60 6.92
C MET A 160 -3.00 -14.92 7.78
N LYS A 161 -3.06 -16.01 8.55
CA LYS A 161 -1.89 -16.52 9.28
C LYS A 161 -0.74 -16.85 8.33
N LYS A 162 -1.02 -17.55 7.24
CA LYS A 162 -0.01 -17.88 6.23
C LYS A 162 0.65 -16.61 5.67
N ILE A 163 -0.15 -15.61 5.28
CA ILE A 163 0.34 -14.32 4.79
C ILE A 163 1.24 -13.61 5.81
N VAL A 164 0.81 -13.54 7.07
CA VAL A 164 1.60 -12.91 8.14
C VAL A 164 2.86 -13.71 8.42
N PHE A 165 2.82 -15.04 8.44
CA PHE A 165 4.00 -15.86 8.66
C PHE A 165 5.04 -15.67 7.55
N ASP A 166 4.59 -15.72 6.29
CA ASP A 166 5.44 -15.56 5.10
C ASP A 166 6.05 -14.15 5.06
N ALA A 167 5.28 -13.10 5.34
CA ALA A 167 5.78 -11.72 5.39
C ALA A 167 6.87 -11.52 6.45
N TYR A 168 6.81 -12.26 7.56
CA TYR A 168 7.79 -12.19 8.64
C TYR A 168 8.95 -13.17 8.46
N GLU A 169 8.92 -14.01 7.42
CA GLU A 169 9.90 -15.08 7.20
C GLU A 169 10.04 -16.00 8.43
N GLY A 170 8.93 -16.22 9.15
CA GLY A 170 8.93 -16.96 10.41
C GLY A 170 9.66 -16.29 11.58
N LYS A 171 10.11 -15.03 11.44
CA LYS A 171 10.88 -14.32 12.49
C LYS A 171 9.95 -13.53 13.41
N CYS A 172 10.22 -13.61 14.71
CA CYS A 172 9.50 -12.81 15.71
C CYS A 172 9.73 -11.31 15.48
N SER A 173 8.66 -10.51 15.49
CA SER A 173 8.72 -9.05 15.36
C SER A 173 9.48 -8.36 16.48
N GLY A 174 9.45 -8.92 17.70
CA GLY A 174 10.12 -8.38 18.89
C GLY A 174 11.60 -8.72 18.95
N CYS A 175 11.94 -10.02 18.96
CA CYS A 175 13.32 -10.48 19.18
C CYS A 175 14.04 -11.01 17.93
N GLY A 176 13.35 -11.16 16.79
CA GLY A 176 13.94 -11.66 15.55
C GLY A 176 14.18 -13.17 15.49
N ILE A 177 13.87 -13.94 16.53
CA ILE A 177 14.08 -15.40 16.53
C ILE A 177 13.24 -16.06 15.43
N THR A 178 13.86 -17.00 14.70
CA THR A 178 13.17 -17.82 13.70
C THR A 178 12.32 -18.89 14.39
N MET A 179 11.07 -19.03 13.95
CA MET A 179 10.09 -19.95 14.50
C MET A 179 9.44 -20.76 13.39
N THR A 180 8.98 -21.96 13.74
CA THR A 180 7.99 -22.68 12.92
C THR A 180 6.59 -22.09 13.12
N SER A 181 5.67 -22.35 12.20
CA SER A 181 4.27 -21.89 12.29
C SER A 181 3.58 -22.31 13.59
N ASN A 182 3.96 -23.47 14.15
CA ASN A 182 3.39 -24.03 15.38
C ASN A 182 3.94 -23.37 16.65
N GLN A 183 5.13 -22.78 16.59
CA GLN A 183 5.75 -22.05 17.69
C GLN A 183 5.36 -20.57 17.71
N ALA A 184 4.95 -20.05 16.55
CA ALA A 184 4.60 -18.66 16.38
C ALA A 184 3.21 -18.33 16.93
N THR A 185 3.07 -17.09 17.40
CA THR A 185 1.80 -16.49 17.81
C THR A 185 1.46 -15.35 16.86
N TYR A 186 0.18 -15.24 16.50
CA TYR A 186 -0.35 -14.20 15.62
C TYR A 186 -1.04 -13.17 16.48
N ASP A 187 -0.30 -12.11 16.76
CA ASP A 187 -0.66 -11.15 17.78
C ASP A 187 -1.29 -9.88 17.17
N HIS A 188 -2.35 -9.38 17.82
CA HIS A 188 -3.00 -8.11 17.44
C HIS A 188 -2.29 -6.93 18.07
N ILE A 189 -1.63 -6.08 17.30
CA ILE A 189 -0.88 -4.92 17.81
C ILE A 189 -1.78 -4.09 18.73
N VAL A 190 -2.92 -3.62 18.21
CA VAL A 190 -4.05 -3.12 19.01
C VAL A 190 -4.86 -4.34 19.48
N PRO A 191 -4.96 -4.58 20.79
CA PRO A 191 -5.67 -5.75 21.32
C PRO A 191 -7.17 -5.68 21.00
N VAL A 192 -7.80 -6.84 20.82
CA VAL A 192 -9.26 -6.94 20.56
C VAL A 192 -10.09 -6.31 21.69
N SER A 193 -9.63 -6.41 22.94
CA SER A 193 -10.27 -5.74 24.09
C SER A 193 -10.21 -4.21 24.03
N GLY A 194 -9.26 -3.65 23.28
CA GLY A 194 -9.13 -2.22 23.01
C GLY A 194 -9.76 -1.79 21.67
N GLY A 195 -10.62 -2.62 21.08
CA GLY A 195 -11.26 -2.34 19.79
C GLY A 195 -10.44 -2.74 18.56
N GLY A 196 -9.29 -3.40 18.74
CA GLY A 196 -8.48 -3.88 17.63
C GLY A 196 -9.16 -4.97 16.82
N GLU A 197 -9.22 -4.79 15.51
CA GLU A 197 -9.82 -5.77 14.59
C GLU A 197 -8.79 -6.77 14.07
N THR A 198 -9.27 -7.91 13.56
CA THR A 198 -8.42 -8.91 12.90
C THR A 198 -8.22 -8.57 11.44
N HIS A 199 -7.11 -7.91 11.10
CA HIS A 199 -6.71 -7.62 9.72
C HIS A 199 -5.19 -7.51 9.63
N ILE A 200 -4.64 -7.58 8.42
CA ILE A 200 -3.19 -7.67 8.19
C ILE A 200 -2.42 -6.51 8.83
N GLU A 201 -2.95 -5.29 8.79
CA GLU A 201 -2.28 -4.12 9.39
C GLU A 201 -2.12 -4.24 10.91
N ASN A 202 -3.10 -4.87 11.57
CA ASN A 202 -3.12 -5.03 13.01
C ASN A 202 -2.47 -6.34 13.47
N LEU A 203 -1.95 -7.19 12.57
CA LEU A 203 -1.32 -8.46 12.95
C LEU A 203 0.21 -8.42 12.89
N GLN A 204 0.82 -9.18 13.78
CA GLN A 204 2.26 -9.41 13.81
C GLN A 204 2.61 -10.83 14.25
N LEU A 205 3.78 -11.31 13.80
CA LEU A 205 4.30 -12.62 14.19
C LEU A 205 5.18 -12.50 15.42
N MET A 206 4.86 -13.20 16.51
CA MET A 206 5.61 -13.14 17.77
C MET A 206 5.93 -14.52 18.33
N CYS A 207 7.04 -14.66 19.06
CA CYS A 207 7.28 -15.83 19.88
C CYS A 207 6.46 -15.75 21.18
N GLN A 208 6.19 -16.90 21.80
CA GLN A 208 5.44 -16.95 23.06
C GLN A 208 6.06 -16.09 24.17
N ARG A 209 7.39 -16.02 24.24
CA ARG A 209 8.11 -15.19 25.22
C ARG A 209 7.77 -13.71 25.05
N CYS A 210 8.06 -13.14 23.88
CA CYS A 210 7.81 -11.71 23.62
C CYS A 210 6.31 -11.37 23.70
N ASN A 211 5.42 -12.26 23.23
CA ASN A 211 3.98 -12.04 23.33
C ASN A 211 3.48 -11.98 24.80
N ASN A 212 4.13 -12.73 25.70
CA ASN A 212 3.77 -12.71 27.13
C ASN A 212 4.45 -11.60 27.93
N GLU A 213 5.72 -11.30 27.62
CA GLU A 213 6.56 -10.35 28.36
C GLU A 213 6.33 -8.91 27.92
N ASP A 214 6.34 -8.66 26.61
CA ASP A 214 6.35 -7.29 26.08
C ASP A 214 4.94 -6.70 26.00
N LYS A 215 3.88 -7.51 25.91
CA LYS A 215 2.54 -7.00 25.58
C LYS A 215 1.62 -6.76 26.77
N ARG A 216 1.78 -7.50 27.88
CA ARG A 216 0.74 -7.60 28.93
C ARG A 216 0.37 -6.27 29.60
N ASN A 217 1.18 -5.22 29.44
CA ASN A 217 0.96 -3.90 30.06
C ASN A 217 1.20 -2.70 29.12
N LEU A 218 1.34 -2.90 27.81
CA LEU A 218 1.64 -1.78 26.90
C LEU A 218 0.36 -1.09 26.41
N THR A 219 0.30 0.22 26.63
CA THR A 219 -0.56 1.09 25.83
C THR A 219 0.03 1.14 24.42
N VAL A 220 -0.76 0.77 23.42
CA VAL A 220 -0.30 0.74 22.04
C VAL A 220 -0.24 2.17 21.52
N GLU A 221 0.96 2.64 21.23
CA GLU A 221 1.14 3.91 20.53
C GLU A 221 0.60 3.76 19.10
N GLN A 222 -0.19 4.75 18.66
CA GLN A 222 -0.70 4.84 17.30
C GLN A 222 -0.06 6.04 16.62
N VAL A 223 0.65 5.78 15.51
CA VAL A 223 1.38 6.80 14.76
C VAL A 223 0.88 6.82 13.33
N LYS A 224 0.80 8.02 12.74
CA LYS A 224 0.48 8.18 11.32
C LYS A 224 1.75 8.31 10.49
N HIS A 225 1.98 7.37 9.57
CA HIS A 225 3.11 7.45 8.63
C HIS A 225 2.81 8.46 7.51
N PRO A 226 3.82 9.20 7.00
CA PRO A 226 3.65 10.03 5.81
C PRO A 226 3.03 9.22 4.65
N PRO A 227 2.07 9.76 3.90
CA PRO A 227 1.35 8.94 2.95
C PRO A 227 2.28 8.40 1.86
N LEU A 228 2.04 7.16 1.45
CA LEU A 228 2.75 6.54 0.33
C LEU A 228 2.20 7.08 -0.99
N TYR A 229 3.06 7.23 -1.97
CA TYR A 229 2.63 7.55 -3.33
C TYR A 229 2.18 6.28 -4.04
N PHE A 230 1.11 6.36 -4.82
CA PHE A 230 0.77 5.32 -5.79
C PHE A 230 1.96 5.03 -6.72
N PRO A 231 2.11 3.80 -7.22
CA PRO A 231 3.20 3.47 -8.14
C PRO A 231 3.12 4.35 -9.39
N LEU A 232 4.20 5.09 -9.64
CA LEU A 232 4.32 6.09 -10.71
C LEU A 232 4.52 5.49 -12.09
N LEU A 233 4.79 4.19 -12.14
CA LEU A 233 4.91 3.38 -13.31
C LEU A 233 3.89 2.26 -13.19
N PRO A 234 3.35 1.73 -14.29
CA PRO A 234 2.90 0.37 -14.26
C PRO A 234 4.16 -0.41 -13.84
N PRO A 235 4.14 -1.18 -12.75
CA PRO A 235 4.68 -2.54 -12.78
C PRO A 235 5.12 -2.93 -14.18
N SER A 236 6.43 -3.00 -14.39
CA SER A 236 7.08 -3.30 -15.66
C SER A 236 6.74 -4.72 -16.12
N ASP A 237 5.49 -4.89 -16.53
CA ASP A 237 4.92 -5.87 -17.42
C ASP A 237 3.44 -5.50 -17.51
N ASN A 238 3.01 -5.15 -18.73
CA ASN A 238 1.62 -4.97 -19.11
C ASN A 238 0.73 -5.96 -18.37
N LEU A 239 -0.35 -5.49 -17.70
CA LEU A 239 -1.64 -6.18 -17.45
C LEU A 239 -2.28 -5.69 -16.13
N LEU A 240 -2.90 -4.50 -16.13
CA LEU A 240 -4.01 -4.18 -15.20
C LEU A 240 -4.99 -3.12 -15.76
N TYR A 241 -5.00 -2.90 -17.09
CA TYR A 241 -5.99 -2.04 -17.78
C TYR A 241 -6.86 -2.79 -18.81
N LEU A 242 -6.93 -4.12 -18.72
CA LEU A 242 -7.78 -4.93 -19.59
C LEU A 242 -8.65 -5.82 -18.72
N GLU A 243 -9.78 -5.29 -18.26
CA GLU A 243 -11.02 -6.04 -18.02
C GLU A 243 -12.13 -5.06 -17.56
N LYS A 244 -12.45 -4.11 -18.43
CA LYS A 244 -13.81 -3.54 -18.59
C LYS A 244 -13.94 -3.07 -20.05
N GLN A 245 -14.13 -4.04 -20.95
CA GLN A 245 -14.90 -3.81 -22.17
C GLN A 245 -16.34 -4.19 -21.86
#